data_AF-A0A522AUR6-F1
#
_entry.id   AF-A0A522AUR6-F1
#
_cell.length_a   1.000
_cell.length_b   1.000
_cell.length_c   1.000
_cell.angle_alpha   90.00
_cell.angle_beta   90.00
_cell.angle_gamma   90.00
#
_symmetry.space_group_name_H-M   'P 1'
#
loop_
_entity.id
_entity.type
_entity.pdbx_description
1 polymer ?
#
loop_
_entity_poly.entity_id
_entity_poly.type
_entity_poly.pdbx_seq_one_letter_code
_entity_poly.pdbx_strand_id
1 'polypeptide(L)'
;MPLLTIPSGTPIMLGTPSRPLEEALLQSIGTMLLSVGGVREAHLPQCFAVDIMERPAQVLVVVIESDASPENVMDEVLLGLTAVLPDDIHLDVWSMDPQHSLLASVQATKCRLM
;
A
#
# COMPACT_ATOMS: atom_id res chain seq x y z
N MET A 1 -9.96 -4.29 7.56
CA MET A 1 -9.27 -3.03 7.20
C MET A 1 -9.94 -2.45 5.96
N PRO A 2 -10.18 -1.14 5.87
CA PRO A 2 -10.80 -0.54 4.69
C PRO A 2 -9.81 -0.41 3.53
N LEU A 3 -10.30 -0.58 2.31
CA LEU A 3 -9.58 -0.18 1.09
C LEU A 3 -9.67 1.34 0.93
N LEU A 4 -8.54 1.99 0.73
CA LEU A 4 -8.51 3.42 0.47
C LEU A 4 -8.83 3.67 -1.01
N THR A 5 -9.95 4.36 -1.26
CA THR A 5 -10.32 4.83 -2.60
C THR A 5 -10.10 6.33 -2.69
N ILE A 6 -9.17 6.76 -3.54
CA ILE A 6 -8.88 8.18 -3.76
C ILE A 6 -9.47 8.61 -5.11
N PRO A 7 -10.38 9.61 -5.15
CA PRO A 7 -10.95 10.08 -6.40
C PRO A 7 -9.90 10.66 -7.36
N SER A 8 -10.14 10.52 -8.67
CA SER A 8 -9.28 11.12 -9.69
C SER A 8 -9.20 12.64 -9.54
N GLY A 9 -8.01 13.20 -9.73
CA GLY A 9 -7.76 14.63 -9.58
C GLY A 9 -7.51 15.11 -8.14
N THR A 10 -7.65 14.24 -7.14
CA THR A 10 -7.29 14.56 -5.75
C THR A 10 -5.79 14.84 -5.65
N PRO A 11 -5.35 16.00 -5.13
CA PRO A 11 -3.95 16.24 -4.86
C PRO A 11 -3.44 15.26 -3.79
N ILE A 12 -2.40 14.49 -4.14
CA ILE A 12 -1.79 13.53 -3.24
C ILE A 12 -0.34 13.94 -3.00
N MET A 13 0.04 13.98 -1.73
CA MET A 13 1.43 14.15 -1.30
C MET A 13 1.97 12.78 -0.86
N LEU A 14 3.13 12.40 -1.41
CA LEU A 14 3.83 11.16 -1.09
C LEU A 14 5.22 11.49 -0.56
N GLY A 15 5.68 10.73 0.43
CA GLY A 15 7.01 10.87 0.98
C GLY A 15 7.47 9.64 1.76
N THR A 16 8.74 9.67 2.15
CA THR A 16 9.29 8.68 3.08
C THR A 16 8.64 8.84 4.47
N PRO A 17 8.25 7.76 5.15
CA PRO A 17 7.66 7.83 6.48
C PRO A 17 8.55 8.53 7.50
N SER A 18 7.96 9.52 8.20
CA SER A 18 8.60 10.22 9.33
C SER A 18 8.75 9.34 10.57
N ARG A 19 7.87 8.34 10.71
CA ARG A 19 7.90 7.29 11.74
C ARG A 19 7.55 5.96 11.08
N PRO A 20 8.52 5.28 10.44
CA PRO A 20 8.26 4.01 9.78
C PRO A 20 7.78 2.96 10.78
N LEU A 21 7.01 1.97 10.29
CA LEU A 21 6.75 0.76 11.08
C LEU A 21 8.07 0.05 11.42
N GLU A 22 8.03 -0.79 12.45
CA GLU A 22 9.19 -1.58 12.85
C GLU A 22 9.68 -2.49 11.71
N GLU A 23 11.00 -2.59 11.55
CA GLU A 23 11.60 -3.32 10.43
C GLU A 23 11.15 -4.79 10.38
N ALA A 24 11.01 -5.44 11.55
CA ALA A 24 10.51 -6.81 11.63
C ALA A 24 9.10 -6.94 11.01
N LEU A 25 8.21 -5.98 11.31
CA LEU A 25 6.86 -5.96 10.75
C LEU A 25 6.88 -5.70 9.23
N LEU A 26 7.73 -4.78 8.77
CA LEU A 26 7.92 -4.51 7.34
C LEU A 26 8.38 -5.77 6.58
N GLN A 27 9.32 -6.54 7.16
CA GLN A 27 9.79 -7.81 6.59
C GLN A 27 8.68 -8.87 6.57
N SER A 28 7.87 -8.96 7.63
CA SER A 28 6.72 -9.88 7.66
C SER A 28 5.67 -9.52 6.61
N ILE A 29 5.35 -8.24 6.44
CA ILE A 29 4.42 -7.76 5.41
C ILE A 29 5.00 -8.08 4.01
N GLY A 30 6.27 -7.74 3.76
CA GLY A 30 6.92 -8.04 2.48
C GLY A 30 6.93 -9.54 2.15
N THR A 31 7.25 -10.38 3.13
CA THR A 31 7.22 -11.85 2.98
C THR A 31 5.82 -12.37 2.67
N MET A 32 4.79 -11.83 3.33
CA MET A 32 3.41 -12.18 3.06
C MET A 32 3.00 -11.77 1.64
N LEU A 33 3.34 -10.55 1.19
CA LEU A 33 2.99 -10.06 -0.14
C LEU A 33 3.65 -10.89 -1.26
N LEU A 34 4.87 -11.39 -1.04
CA LEU A 34 5.53 -12.31 -1.98
C LEU A 34 4.77 -13.63 -2.18
N SER A 35 3.89 -14.01 -1.25
CA SER A 35 3.05 -15.21 -1.36
C SER A 35 1.73 -14.96 -2.09
N VAL A 36 1.36 -13.70 -2.30
CA VAL A 36 0.11 -13.32 -3.00
C VAL A 36 0.38 -13.23 -4.50
N GLY A 37 -0.25 -14.14 -5.26
CA GLY A 37 -0.15 -14.13 -6.72
C GLY A 37 -0.77 -12.86 -7.31
N GLY A 38 -0.09 -12.25 -8.29
CA GLY A 38 -0.59 -11.05 -8.97
C GLY A 38 -0.19 -9.72 -8.32
N VAL A 39 0.53 -9.74 -7.19
CA VAL A 39 1.23 -8.54 -6.67
C VAL A 39 2.55 -8.38 -7.42
N ARG A 40 2.67 -7.27 -8.16
CA ARG A 40 3.87 -6.94 -8.94
C ARG A 40 4.95 -6.28 -8.09
N GLU A 41 4.56 -5.27 -7.32
CA GLU A 41 5.42 -4.54 -6.40
C GLU A 41 4.59 -3.94 -5.27
N ALA A 42 5.22 -3.68 -4.13
CA ALA A 42 4.56 -3.06 -3.01
C ALA A 42 5.44 -2.04 -2.30
N HIS A 43 4.80 -0.97 -1.82
CA HIS A 43 5.46 0.14 -1.17
C HIS A 43 4.70 0.60 0.06
N LEU A 44 5.41 1.15 1.05
CA LEU A 44 4.80 1.71 2.26
C LEU A 44 5.17 3.19 2.46
N PRO A 45 4.81 4.08 1.52
CA PRO A 45 5.06 5.51 1.68
C PRO A 45 4.17 6.12 2.76
N GLN A 46 4.56 7.30 3.23
CA GLN A 46 3.64 8.21 3.89
C GLN A 46 2.85 8.97 2.83
N CYS A 47 1.52 8.87 2.92
CA CYS A 47 0.56 9.45 1.99
C CYS A 47 -0.31 10.49 2.70
N PHE A 48 -0.65 11.56 1.98
CA PHE A 48 -1.67 12.51 2.39
C PHE A 48 -2.48 12.93 1.16
N ALA A 49 -3.71 12.47 1.09
CA ALA A 49 -4.70 12.89 0.10
C ALA A 49 -5.45 14.11 0.64
N VAL A 50 -5.24 15.26 -0.01
CA VAL A 50 -5.84 16.55 0.40
C VAL A 50 -7.37 16.41 0.37
N ASP A 51 -8.03 16.93 1.40
CA ASP A 51 -9.48 16.89 1.62
C ASP A 51 -10.10 15.49 1.84
N ILE A 52 -9.30 14.41 1.81
CA ILE A 52 -9.74 13.03 2.07
C ILE A 52 -9.20 12.52 3.41
N MET A 53 -7.91 12.78 3.69
CA MET A 53 -7.25 12.31 4.90
C MET A 53 -7.20 13.45 5.93
N GLU A 54 -7.54 13.16 7.19
CA GLU A 54 -7.40 14.13 8.29
C GLU A 54 -5.92 14.42 8.62
N ARG A 55 -5.06 13.42 8.43
CA ARG A 55 -3.62 13.49 8.70
C ARG A 55 -2.84 12.57 7.77
N PRO A 56 -1.56 12.85 7.47
CA PRO A 56 -0.72 11.93 6.75
C PRO A 56 -0.59 10.58 7.49
N ALA A 57 -0.64 9.48 6.75
CA ALA A 57 -0.50 8.12 7.29
C ALA A 57 0.39 7.26 6.38
N GLN A 58 0.93 6.17 6.92
CA GLN A 58 1.55 5.14 6.08
C GLN A 58 0.44 4.35 5.37
N VAL A 59 0.55 4.21 4.05
CA VAL A 59 -0.42 3.49 3.22
C VAL A 59 0.34 2.40 2.48
N LEU A 60 -0.17 1.17 2.54
CA LEU A 60 0.37 0.07 1.75
C LEU A 60 -0.14 0.22 0.32
N VAL A 61 0.75 0.65 -0.57
CA VAL A 61 0.48 0.70 -2.01
C VAL A 61 0.84 -0.65 -2.60
N VAL A 62 -0.14 -1.31 -3.22
CA VAL A 62 0.01 -2.61 -3.88
C VAL A 62 -0.22 -2.42 -5.36
N VAL A 63 0.81 -2.68 -6.16
CA VAL A 63 0.70 -2.66 -7.62
C VAL A 63 0.32 -4.04 -8.09
N ILE A 64 -0.79 -4.13 -8.81
CA ILE A 64 -1.37 -5.41 -9.24
C ILE A 64 -1.04 -5.63 -10.72
N GLU A 65 -0.65 -6.85 -11.09
CA GLU A 65 -0.38 -7.21 -12.49
C GLU A 65 -1.61 -6.93 -13.38
N SER A 66 -1.39 -6.48 -14.62
CA SER A 66 -2.47 -6.05 -15.52
C SER A 66 -3.41 -7.18 -15.95
N ASP A 67 -2.98 -8.45 -15.84
CA ASP A 67 -3.76 -9.64 -16.17
C ASP A 67 -4.39 -10.31 -14.93
N ALA A 68 -4.10 -9.82 -13.73
CA ALA A 68 -4.69 -10.30 -12.49
C ALA A 68 -6.01 -9.59 -12.18
N SER A 69 -6.91 -10.24 -11.43
CA SER A 69 -8.13 -9.62 -10.92
C SER A 69 -7.80 -8.76 -9.68
N PRO A 70 -7.96 -7.42 -9.73
CA PRO A 70 -7.64 -6.57 -8.59
C PRO A 70 -8.42 -6.93 -7.33
N GLU A 71 -9.69 -7.32 -7.49
CA GLU A 71 -10.56 -7.71 -6.37
C GLU A 71 -10.03 -8.94 -5.64
N ASN A 72 -9.70 -10.01 -6.38
CA ASN A 72 -9.18 -11.26 -5.79
C ASN A 72 -7.82 -11.04 -5.12
N VAL A 73 -6.92 -10.29 -5.77
CA VAL A 73 -5.60 -9.98 -5.21
C VAL A 73 -5.75 -9.16 -3.93
N MET A 74 -6.64 -8.17 -3.91
CA MET A 74 -6.87 -7.36 -2.73
C MET A 74 -7.51 -8.16 -1.59
N ASP A 75 -8.43 -9.07 -1.87
CA ASP A 75 -9.00 -9.98 -0.85
C ASP A 75 -7.91 -10.85 -0.21
N GLU A 76 -7.00 -11.42 -1.00
CA GLU A 76 -5.87 -12.20 -0.51
C GLU A 76 -4.89 -11.35 0.31
N VAL A 77 -4.56 -10.14 -0.15
CA VAL A 77 -3.71 -9.20 0.60
C VAL A 77 -4.35 -8.84 1.93
N LEU A 78 -5.64 -8.49 1.95
CA LEU A 78 -6.34 -8.10 3.17
C LEU A 78 -6.40 -9.28 4.15
N LEU A 79 -6.68 -10.50 3.67
CA LEU A 79 -6.64 -11.70 4.49
C LEU A 79 -5.24 -11.94 5.06
N GLY A 80 -4.19 -11.84 4.25
CA GLY A 80 -2.81 -12.02 4.68
C GLY A 80 -2.38 -10.99 5.73
N LEU A 81 -2.81 -9.73 5.57
CA LEU A 81 -2.52 -8.67 6.54
C LEU A 81 -3.17 -8.93 7.91
N THR A 82 -4.35 -9.55 7.97
CA THR A 82 -4.97 -9.91 9.27
C THR A 82 -4.15 -10.92 10.07
N ALA A 83 -3.28 -11.70 9.43
CA ALA A 83 -2.39 -12.64 10.11
C ALA A 83 -1.05 -12.03 10.52
N VAL A 84 -0.67 -10.89 9.94
CA VAL A 84 0.64 -10.25 10.13
C VAL A 84 0.56 -9.01 11.02
N LEU A 85 -0.52 -8.24 10.92
CA LEU A 85 -0.66 -6.99 11.65
C LEU A 85 -1.07 -7.24 13.10
N PRO A 86 -0.41 -6.58 14.07
CA PRO A 86 -0.90 -6.49 15.44
C PRO A 86 -2.30 -5.84 15.51
N ASP A 87 -3.10 -6.23 16.51
CA ASP A 87 -4.48 -5.76 16.69
C ASP A 87 -4.61 -4.23 16.88
N ASP A 88 -3.54 -3.55 17.31
CA ASP A 88 -3.51 -2.11 17.53
C ASP A 88 -3.05 -1.32 16.30
N ILE A 89 -2.56 -1.98 15.26
CA ILE A 89 -2.08 -1.34 14.04
C ILE A 89 -3.16 -1.35 12.96
N HIS A 90 -3.51 -0.16 12.51
CA HIS A 90 -4.40 0.03 11.37
C HIS A 90 -3.56 0.50 10.19
N LEU A 91 -3.68 -0.21 9.06
CA LEU A 91 -2.96 0.10 7.84
C LEU A 91 -3.96 0.23 6.69
N ASP A 92 -3.99 1.40 6.05
CA ASP A 92 -4.78 1.56 4.84
C ASP A 92 -4.06 0.91 3.67
N VAL A 93 -4.82 0.26 2.79
CA VAL A 93 -4.28 -0.39 1.60
C VAL A 93 -4.86 0.26 0.36
N TRP A 94 -3.97 0.56 -0.60
CA TRP A 94 -4.33 1.20 -1.85
C TRP A 94 -3.79 0.39 -3.03
N SER A 95 -4.71 -0.20 -3.79
CA SER A 95 -4.38 -0.88 -5.05
C SER A 95 -4.07 0.12 -6.16
N MET A 96 -3.04 -0.15 -6.95
CA MET A 96 -2.62 0.72 -8.05
C MET A 96 -2.40 -0.10 -9.33
N ASP A 97 -2.83 0.46 -10.46
CA ASP A 97 -2.54 -0.08 -11.78
C ASP A 97 -1.05 0.19 -12.15
N PRO A 98 -0.35 -0.73 -12.83
CA PRO A 98 1.06 -0.52 -13.22
C PRO A 98 1.30 0.68 -14.14
N GLN A 99 0.27 1.17 -14.82
CA GLN A 99 0.29 2.35 -15.69
C GLN A 99 -0.22 3.61 -14.99
N HIS A 100 -0.56 3.53 -13.69
CA HIS A 100 -1.06 4.66 -12.95
C HIS A 100 0.00 5.77 -12.86
N SER A 101 -0.38 7.00 -13.19
CA SER A 101 0.57 8.13 -13.30
C SER A 101 1.32 8.45 -12.00
N LEU A 102 0.71 8.16 -10.85
CA LEU A 102 1.34 8.36 -9.53
C LEU A 102 2.37 7.29 -9.17
N LEU A 103 2.46 6.19 -9.92
CA LEU A 103 3.34 5.09 -9.55
C LEU A 103 4.82 5.53 -9.52
N ALA A 104 5.24 6.35 -10.48
CA ALA A 104 6.59 6.92 -10.48
C ALA A 104 6.88 7.74 -9.21
N SER A 105 5.90 8.46 -8.68
CA SER A 105 6.02 9.21 -7.43
C SER A 105 6.09 8.29 -6.21
N VAL A 106 5.32 7.20 -6.19
CA VAL A 106 5.39 6.17 -5.14
C VAL A 106 6.78 5.52 -5.13
N GLN A 107 7.28 5.08 -6.28
CA GLN A 107 8.60 4.47 -6.41
C GLN A 107 9.72 5.42 -5.98
N ALA A 108 9.59 6.72 -6.27
CA ALA A 108 10.55 7.74 -5.87
C ALA A 108 10.68 7.91 -4.34
N THR A 109 9.70 7.45 -3.54
CA THR A 109 9.77 7.48 -2.06
C THR A 109 10.80 6.50 -1.49
N LYS A 110 11.24 5.50 -2.29
CA LYS A 110 12.18 4.44 -1.90
C LYS A 110 11.72 3.57 -0.73
N CYS A 111 10.41 3.44 -0.53
CA CYS A 111 9.80 2.64 0.54
C CYS A 111 9.31 1.28 0.04
N ARG A 112 10.10 0.60 -0.79
CA ARG A 112 9.74 -0.69 -1.41
C ARG A 112 9.81 -1.84 -0.39
N LEU A 113 8.82 -2.72 -0.41
CA LEU A 113 8.76 -3.94 0.40
C LEU A 113 9.07 -5.20 -0.42
N MET A 114 8.68 -5.21 -1.71
CA MET A 114 8.99 -6.25 -2.70
C MET A 114 9.03 -5.66 -4.10
#